data_AF-A0A220WAZ8-F1
#
_entry.id   AF-A0A220WAZ8-F1
#
_cell.length_a   1.000
_cell.length_b   1.000
_cell.length_c   1.000
_cell.angle_alpha   90.00
_cell.angle_beta   90.00
_cell.angle_gamma   90.00
#
_symmetry.space_group_name_H-M   'P 1'
#
loop_
_entity.id
_entity.type
_entity.pdbx_description
1 polymer ?
#
loop_
_entity_poly.entity_id
_entity_poly.type
_entity_poly.pdbx_seq_one_letter_code
_entity_poly.pdbx_strand_id
1 'polypeptide(L)'
;MSGCQSGHLENLIEAVNRRFPLALSLSKGVYRLITVMAFYAYILKCSDHSFYTGHTDNLEQRVAQHQSGIFTGYTYKRRPVELVWSENFPTRYEALEAEKRIKGWTRAKKQALIDGDWDLLCALARNRSDR
;
A
#
# COMPACT_ATOMS: atom_id res chain seq x y z
N MET A 1 7.02 -21.07 -33.33
CA MET A 1 7.58 -20.48 -32.09
C MET A 1 7.08 -19.05 -31.99
N SER A 2 6.64 -18.65 -30.78
CA SER A 2 6.32 -17.28 -30.30
C SER A 2 5.32 -16.46 -31.13
N GLY A 3 4.20 -15.94 -30.63
CA GLY A 3 3.86 -15.47 -29.30
C GLY A 3 3.18 -14.11 -29.50
N CYS A 4 1.89 -13.99 -29.18
CA CYS A 4 1.17 -12.72 -29.27
C CYS A 4 0.73 -12.34 -27.84
N GLN A 5 1.53 -11.48 -27.22
CA GLN A 5 1.22 -10.84 -25.94
C GLN A 5 0.65 -9.43 -26.19
N SER A 6 -0.19 -9.00 -25.26
CA SER A 6 -0.16 -7.64 -24.70
C SER A 6 -0.57 -6.47 -25.60
N GLY A 7 -1.85 -6.41 -25.99
CA GLY A 7 -2.44 -5.21 -26.64
C GLY A 7 -3.27 -4.29 -25.72
N HIS A 8 -3.25 -4.48 -24.39
CA HIS A 8 -4.17 -3.75 -23.50
C HIS A 8 -3.50 -2.77 -22.52
N LEU A 9 -2.17 -2.84 -22.34
CA LEU A 9 -1.42 -1.92 -21.46
C LEU A 9 -0.87 -0.70 -22.20
N GLU A 10 -0.68 -0.77 -23.52
CA GLU A 10 -0.15 0.33 -24.32
C GLU A 10 -1.11 1.54 -24.37
N ASN A 11 -2.43 1.27 -24.35
CA ASN A 11 -3.46 2.32 -24.38
C ASN A 11 -3.55 3.15 -23.08
N LEU A 12 -3.10 2.61 -21.95
CA LEU A 12 -3.10 3.32 -20.66
C LEU A 12 -1.91 4.28 -20.53
N ILE A 13 -0.75 3.90 -21.09
CA ILE A 13 0.46 4.74 -21.12
C ILE A 13 0.23 5.96 -22.03
N GLU A 14 -0.46 5.77 -23.15
CA GLU A 14 -0.78 6.87 -24.08
C GLU A 14 -1.75 7.91 -23.46
N ALA A 15 -2.71 7.46 -22.65
CA ALA A 15 -3.66 8.34 -21.97
C ALA A 15 -2.99 9.23 -20.89
N VAL A 16 -1.98 8.71 -20.20
CA VAL A 16 -1.18 9.47 -19.23
C VAL A 16 -0.30 10.51 -19.94
N ASN A 17 0.30 10.14 -21.08
CA ASN A 17 1.20 11.03 -21.83
C ASN A 17 0.49 12.24 -22.47
N ARG A 18 -0.81 12.14 -22.80
CA ARG A 18 -1.56 13.27 -23.39
C ARG A 18 -1.92 14.38 -22.39
N ARG A 19 -1.82 14.13 -21.08
CA ARG A 19 -2.16 15.14 -20.05
C ARG A 19 -0.97 16.02 -19.63
N PHE A 20 0.27 15.63 -19.94
CA PHE A 20 1.48 16.38 -19.59
C PHE A 20 2.56 16.27 -20.70
N PRO A 21 2.61 17.21 -21.66
CA PRO A 21 3.40 17.06 -22.90
C PRO A 21 4.91 17.31 -22.74
N LEU A 22 5.52 17.20 -21.55
CA LEU A 22 6.93 17.58 -21.33
C LEU A 22 7.86 16.44 -20.90
N ALA A 23 7.38 15.20 -20.83
CA ALA A 23 8.14 14.10 -20.22
C ALA A 23 8.88 13.19 -21.21
N LEU A 24 9.52 13.72 -22.26
CA LEU A 24 10.36 12.88 -23.14
C LEU A 24 11.80 13.38 -23.38
N SER A 25 12.27 14.37 -22.62
CA SER A 25 13.68 14.80 -22.67
C SER A 25 14.26 15.06 -21.29
N LEU A 26 14.01 14.17 -20.33
CA LEU A 26 14.69 14.23 -19.05
C LEU A 26 15.47 12.92 -18.86
N SER A 27 16.79 13.07 -18.70
CA SER A 27 17.71 11.95 -18.53
C SER A 27 17.26 11.06 -17.38
N LYS A 28 17.57 9.76 -17.44
CA LYS A 28 17.31 8.76 -16.37
C LYS A 28 17.79 9.21 -14.98
N GLY A 29 18.66 10.23 -14.90
CA GLY A 29 19.11 10.85 -13.66
C GLY A 29 18.10 11.81 -13.00
N VAL A 30 17.21 12.46 -13.76
CA VAL A 30 16.22 13.42 -13.21
C VAL A 30 15.02 12.69 -12.61
N TYR A 31 14.58 11.57 -13.19
CA TYR A 31 13.51 10.73 -12.61
C TYR A 31 13.84 10.21 -11.20
N ARG A 32 15.13 10.14 -10.85
CA ARG A 32 15.58 9.80 -9.50
C ARG A 32 15.48 10.96 -8.50
N LEU A 33 15.46 12.20 -8.98
CA LEU A 33 15.36 13.42 -8.15
C LEU A 33 13.91 13.84 -7.85
N ILE A 34 12.96 13.42 -8.67
CA ILE A 34 11.51 13.60 -8.44
C ILE A 34 10.86 12.41 -7.73
N THR A 35 11.65 11.57 -7.05
CA THR A 35 11.12 10.73 -5.97
C THR A 35 10.71 11.68 -4.84
N VAL A 36 9.50 12.22 -4.95
CA VAL A 36 8.77 12.77 -3.81
C VAL A 36 8.92 11.76 -2.68
N MET A 37 9.47 12.18 -1.55
CA MET A 37 9.66 11.31 -0.39
C MET A 37 8.29 10.78 0.04
N ALA A 38 7.94 9.59 -0.45
CA ALA A 38 6.65 8.98 -0.20
C ALA A 38 6.73 8.22 1.13
N PHE A 39 5.82 8.54 2.03
CA PHE A 39 5.64 7.78 3.27
C PHE A 39 4.49 6.80 3.06
N TYR A 40 4.63 5.59 3.54
CA TYR A 40 3.67 4.52 3.35
C TYR A 40 2.98 4.21 4.67
N ALA A 41 1.67 4.01 4.63
CA ALA A 41 0.97 3.18 5.61
C ALA A 41 0.72 1.81 4.99
N TYR A 42 0.81 0.74 5.77
CA TYR A 42 0.67 -0.62 5.27
C TYR A 42 -0.01 -1.56 6.27
N ILE A 43 -0.54 -2.66 5.75
CA ILE A 43 -1.07 -3.79 6.53
C ILE A 43 -0.32 -5.06 6.12
N LEU A 44 0.22 -5.76 7.12
CA LEU A 44 0.74 -7.11 6.98
C LEU A 44 -0.25 -8.11 7.55
N LYS A 45 -0.46 -9.22 6.84
CA LYS A 45 -1.15 -10.40 7.33
C LYS A 45 -0.12 -11.38 7.88
N CYS A 46 -0.25 -11.72 9.14
CA CYS A 46 0.60 -12.69 9.83
C CYS A 46 0.09 -14.12 9.62
N SER A 47 0.90 -15.12 9.95
CA SER A 47 0.56 -16.54 9.81
C SER A 47 -0.60 -17.01 10.70
N ASP A 48 -0.84 -16.33 11.82
CA ASP A 48 -2.00 -16.52 12.70
C ASP A 48 -3.27 -15.80 12.20
N HIS A 49 -3.25 -15.36 10.94
CA HIS A 49 -4.25 -14.52 10.31
C HIS A 49 -4.44 -13.14 10.95
N SER A 50 -3.64 -12.74 11.93
CA SER A 50 -3.73 -11.38 12.51
C SER A 50 -3.25 -10.31 11.52
N PHE A 51 -3.70 -9.08 11.73
CA PHE A 51 -3.30 -7.93 10.93
C PHE A 51 -2.40 -7.00 11.74
N TYR A 52 -1.19 -6.76 11.23
CA TYR A 52 -0.28 -5.75 11.74
C TYR A 52 -0.36 -4.50 10.85
N THR A 53 -0.43 -3.31 11.44
CA THR A 53 -0.48 -2.04 10.72
C THR A 53 0.72 -1.19 11.15
N GLY A 54 1.38 -0.55 10.19
CA GLY A 54 2.52 0.33 10.45
C GLY A 54 2.68 1.39 9.36
N HIS A 55 3.60 2.31 9.57
CA HIS A 55 4.08 3.24 8.56
C HIS A 55 5.60 3.19 8.38
N THR A 56 6.10 3.61 7.21
CA THR A 56 7.54 3.69 6.90
C THR A 56 7.77 4.59 5.68
N ASP A 57 8.97 5.14 5.55
CA ASP A 57 9.50 5.79 4.37
C ASP A 57 10.09 4.82 3.32
N ASN A 58 10.33 3.56 3.70
CA ASN A 58 10.84 2.52 2.80
C ASN A 58 10.08 1.20 3.00
N LEU A 59 9.01 1.01 2.21
CA LEU A 59 8.12 -0.13 2.34
C LEU A 59 8.80 -1.46 2.03
N GLU A 60 9.55 -1.56 0.94
CA GLU A 60 10.20 -2.80 0.52
C GLU A 60 11.22 -3.28 1.57
N GLN A 61 12.07 -2.37 2.04
CA GLN A 61 13.04 -2.68 3.08
C GLN A 61 12.34 -3.13 4.37
N ARG A 62 11.25 -2.47 4.75
CA ARG A 62 10.50 -2.79 5.98
C ARG A 62 9.83 -4.18 5.90
N VAL A 63 9.21 -4.51 4.78
CA VAL A 63 8.61 -5.84 4.56
C VAL A 63 9.69 -6.92 4.63
N ALA A 64 10.83 -6.72 3.95
CA ALA A 64 11.96 -7.66 3.99
C ALA A 64 12.52 -7.86 5.41
N GLN A 65 12.59 -6.79 6.22
CA GLN A 65 12.98 -6.87 7.62
C GLN A 65 12.00 -7.70 8.46
N HIS A 66 10.68 -7.52 8.28
CA HIS A 66 9.68 -8.30 8.99
C HIS A 66 9.70 -9.77 8.57
N GLN A 67 9.96 -10.06 7.30
CA GLN A 67 9.98 -11.42 6.76
C GLN A 67 11.25 -12.19 7.18
N SER A 68 12.41 -11.54 7.11
CA SER A 68 13.66 -12.09 7.65
C SER A 68 13.64 -12.19 9.17
N GLY A 69 12.83 -11.35 9.84
CA GLY A 69 12.76 -11.18 11.29
C GLY A 69 14.12 -10.93 11.93
N ILE A 70 14.92 -10.09 11.26
CA ILE A 70 16.16 -9.54 11.82
C ILE A 70 15.89 -8.81 13.14
N PHE A 71 14.68 -8.25 13.32
CA PHE A 71 14.26 -7.60 14.55
C PHE A 71 13.28 -8.46 15.35
N THR A 72 13.55 -8.62 16.65
CA THR A 72 12.61 -9.21 17.60
C THR A 72 11.48 -8.21 17.86
N GLY A 73 10.28 -8.55 17.41
CA GLY A 73 9.11 -7.66 17.48
C GLY A 73 7.80 -8.41 17.30
N TYR A 74 6.69 -7.67 17.19
CA TYR A 74 5.34 -8.24 17.12
C TYR A 74 5.18 -9.32 16.04
N THR A 75 5.75 -9.08 14.86
CA THR A 75 5.69 -10.01 13.73
C THR A 75 6.72 -11.14 13.79
N TYR A 76 7.75 -11.04 14.64
CA TYR A 76 8.87 -12.02 14.67
C TYR A 76 8.40 -13.45 14.95
N LYS A 77 7.46 -13.62 15.88
CA LYS A 77 6.87 -14.92 16.23
C LYS A 77 5.70 -15.32 15.33
N ARG A 78 5.24 -14.44 14.43
CA ARG A 78 4.02 -14.59 13.61
C ARG A 78 4.31 -14.59 12.11
N ARG A 79 5.54 -14.99 11.75
CA ARG A 79 5.97 -15.21 10.37
C ARG A 79 5.41 -16.54 9.83
N PRO A 80 5.30 -16.71 8.50
CA PRO A 80 5.53 -15.71 7.46
C PRO A 80 4.52 -14.55 7.55
N VAL A 81 4.94 -13.38 7.08
CA VAL A 81 4.08 -12.20 6.92
C VAL A 81 3.89 -11.90 5.44
N GLU A 82 2.71 -11.42 5.08
CA GLU A 82 2.33 -11.06 3.72
C GLU A 82 1.91 -9.59 3.70
N LEU A 83 2.43 -8.80 2.77
CA LEU A 83 1.93 -7.44 2.53
C LEU A 83 0.60 -7.54 1.79
N VAL A 84 -0.49 -7.16 2.47
CA VAL A 84 -1.86 -7.28 1.93
C VAL A 84 -2.48 -5.94 1.55
N TRP A 85 -1.94 -4.83 2.04
CA TRP A 85 -2.38 -3.48 1.65
C TRP A 85 -1.28 -2.45 1.92
N SER A 86 -1.18 -1.43 1.07
CA SER A 86 -0.35 -0.26 1.30
C SER A 86 -0.85 0.96 0.53
N GLU A 87 -0.64 2.15 1.07
CA GLU A 87 -0.93 3.42 0.42
C GLU A 87 0.19 4.42 0.71
N ASN A 88 0.51 5.27 -0.29
CA ASN A 88 1.55 6.29 -0.18
C ASN A 88 0.97 7.68 0.12
N PHE A 89 1.71 8.44 0.92
CA PHE A 89 1.35 9.75 1.43
C PHE A 89 2.49 10.75 1.18
N PRO A 90 2.18 12.01 0.85
CA PRO A 90 3.17 13.07 0.67
C PRO A 90 3.98 13.37 1.94
N THR A 91 3.39 13.19 3.13
CA THR A 91 4.05 13.51 4.40
C THR A 91 4.04 12.35 5.39
N ARG A 92 5.05 12.33 6.27
CA ARG A 92 5.13 11.35 7.37
C ARG A 92 3.93 11.43 8.29
N TYR A 93 3.44 12.65 8.51
CA TYR A 93 2.31 12.92 9.38
C TYR A 93 1.02 12.27 8.84
N GLU A 94 0.74 12.42 7.54
CA GLU A 94 -0.42 11.79 6.90
C GLU A 94 -0.35 10.27 6.96
N ALA A 95 0.82 9.67 6.69
CA ALA A 95 1.00 8.22 6.82
C ALA A 95 0.79 7.74 8.27
N LEU A 96 1.26 8.51 9.26
CA LEU A 96 1.07 8.20 10.68
C LEU A 96 -0.40 8.31 11.09
N GLU A 97 -1.12 9.33 10.62
CA GLU A 97 -2.56 9.50 10.89
C GLU A 97 -3.38 8.37 10.24
N ALA A 98 -3.03 7.98 9.01
CA ALA A 98 -3.61 6.81 8.36
C ALA A 98 -3.36 5.53 9.16
N GLU A 99 -2.12 5.28 9.62
CA GLU A 99 -1.80 4.14 10.50
C GLU A 99 -2.68 4.15 11.75
N LYS A 100 -2.71 5.26 12.49
CA LYS A 100 -3.49 5.37 13.75
C LYS A 100 -4.96 5.06 13.51
N ARG A 101 -5.54 5.61 12.44
CA ARG A 101 -6.93 5.39 12.06
C ARG A 101 -7.19 3.90 11.78
N ILE A 102 -6.38 3.30 10.91
CA ILE A 102 -6.53 1.89 10.50
C ILE A 102 -6.26 0.94 11.68
N LYS A 103 -5.29 1.24 12.54
CA LYS A 103 -4.90 0.40 13.67
C LYS A 103 -6.08 0.08 14.59
N GLY A 104 -6.93 1.07 14.87
CA GLY A 104 -8.14 0.93 15.68
C GLY A 104 -9.34 0.28 14.96
N TRP A 105 -9.25 -0.03 13.67
CA TRP A 105 -10.34 -0.66 12.94
C TRP A 105 -10.53 -2.12 13.33
N THR A 106 -11.79 -2.55 13.27
CA THR A 106 -12.16 -3.95 13.41
C THR A 106 -11.52 -4.78 12.29
N ARG A 107 -11.39 -6.09 12.53
CA ARG A 107 -10.92 -7.04 11.51
C ARG A 107 -11.71 -6.92 10.20
N ALA A 108 -13.04 -6.82 10.29
CA ALA A 108 -13.92 -6.71 9.13
C ALA A 108 -13.63 -5.45 8.30
N LYS A 109 -13.42 -4.30 8.94
CA LYS A 109 -13.06 -3.06 8.24
C LYS A 109 -11.70 -3.16 7.54
N LYS A 110 -10.71 -3.77 8.20
CA LYS A 110 -9.39 -4.01 7.59
C LYS A 110 -9.50 -4.96 6.39
N GLN A 111 -10.31 -6.00 6.49
CA GLN A 111 -10.55 -6.93 5.40
C GLN A 111 -11.23 -6.25 4.21
N ALA A 112 -12.29 -5.47 4.43
CA ALA A 112 -12.95 -4.70 3.38
C ALA A 112 -11.98 -3.72 2.68
N LEU A 113 -11.08 -3.08 3.45
CA LEU A 113 -10.03 -2.24 2.88
C LEU A 113 -9.03 -3.03 2.02
N ILE A 114 -8.59 -4.20 2.48
CA ILE A 114 -7.68 -5.09 1.73
C ILE A 114 -8.33 -5.56 0.42
N ASP A 115 -9.62 -5.90 0.47
CA ASP A 115 -10.37 -6.42 -0.68
C ASP A 115 -10.79 -5.30 -1.66
N GLY A 116 -10.59 -4.03 -1.29
CA GLY A 116 -11.04 -2.87 -2.07
C GLY A 116 -12.56 -2.68 -2.07
N ASP A 117 -13.28 -3.32 -1.15
CA ASP A 117 -14.73 -3.24 -1.01
C ASP A 117 -15.12 -1.96 -0.22
N TRP A 118 -15.17 -0.85 -0.95
CA TRP A 118 -15.51 0.45 -0.39
C TRP A 118 -16.95 0.52 0.13
N ASP A 119 -17.89 -0.18 -0.51
CA ASP A 119 -19.29 -0.20 -0.10
C ASP A 119 -19.44 -0.87 1.27
N LEU A 120 -18.83 -2.03 1.45
CA LEU A 120 -18.79 -2.73 2.73
C LEU A 120 -18.04 -1.92 3.78
N LEU A 121 -16.91 -1.30 3.42
CA LEU A 121 -16.16 -0.46 4.35
C LEU A 121 -17.00 0.71 4.86
N CYS A 122 -17.71 1.41 3.97
CA CYS A 122 -18.65 2.47 4.32
C CYS A 122 -19.81 1.96 5.19
N ALA A 123 -20.38 0.80 4.85
CA ALA A 123 -21.44 0.17 5.62
C ALA A 123 -21.00 -0.23 7.04
N LEU A 124 -19.76 -0.71 7.20
CA LEU A 124 -19.17 -1.02 8.51
C LEU A 124 -18.76 0.22 9.30
N ALA A 125 -18.49 1.34 8.62
CA ALA A 125 -18.15 2.62 9.24
C ALA A 125 -19.35 3.33 9.84
N ARG A 126 -20.52 3.21 9.21
CA ARG A 126 -21.80 3.71 9.74
C ARG A 126 -22.10 3.04 11.09
N ASN A 127 -22.30 3.84 12.14
CA ASN A 127 -22.57 3.35 13.50
C ASN A 127 -23.81 2.46 13.52
N ARG A 128 -23.84 1.47 14.43
CA ARG A 128 -25.03 0.61 14.63
C ARG A 128 -26.27 1.36 15.10
N SER A 129 -26.13 2.59 15.57
CA SER A 129 -27.21 3.44 16.07
C SER A 129 -28.15 4.00 14.98
N ASP A 130 -27.79 3.86 13.70
CA ASP A 130 -28.61 4.29 12.55
C ASP A 130 -29.38 3.13 11.88
N ARG A 131 -29.53 1.98 12.54
CA ARG A 131 -30.28 0.82 12.04
C ARG A 131 -31.53 0.54 12.85
#